data_AF-A0A3L6SQC1-F1
#
_entry.id   AF-A0A3L6SQC1-F1
#
_cell.length_a   1.000
_cell.length_b   1.000
_cell.length_c   1.000
_cell.angle_alpha   90.00
_cell.angle_beta   90.00
_cell.angle_gamma   90.00
#
_symmetry.space_group_name_H-M   'P 1'
#
loop_
_entity.id
_entity.type
_entity.pdbx_description
1 polymer ?
#
loop_
_entity_poly.entity_id
_entity_poly.type
_entity_poly.pdbx_seq_one_letter_code
_entity_poly.pdbx_strand_id
1 'polypeptide(L)'
;MLVEASGGLPELEGSRSSSWVGGAIRRRRQRRPRRGTGAAPQAMAAPVATVQRLFEACREVFNDAGPGAVPPPAVIERVKAVLDVQLQGPRLAKVKSDGILTAPRETSVLYPKDGGNMHCFTAQNACAVLDVLGPPYDDGSGRHCQYYNVSSSALSVGGSMLLPGGDRYEWLEESEPPQDFYLVGSTYMDPGILDQ
;
A
#
# COMPACT_ATOMS: atom_id res chain seq x y z
N MET A 1 -7.44 2.06 -11.46
CA MET A 1 -7.34 1.09 -10.34
C MET A 1 -7.83 1.77 -9.06
N LEU A 2 -8.67 1.08 -8.28
CA LEU A 2 -9.13 1.47 -6.95
C LEU A 2 -8.51 0.53 -5.92
N VAL A 3 -7.86 1.07 -4.89
CA VAL A 3 -7.23 0.31 -3.80
C VAL A 3 -7.55 0.92 -2.43
N GLU A 4 -7.52 0.10 -1.39
CA GLU A 4 -7.73 0.53 0.00
C GLU A 4 -6.61 0.00 0.91
N ALA A 5 -6.26 0.72 1.97
CA ALA A 5 -5.26 0.24 2.92
C ALA A 5 -5.72 -1.06 3.60
N SER A 6 -4.88 -2.10 3.62
CA SER A 6 -5.20 -3.32 4.34
C SER A 6 -4.96 -3.14 5.84
N GLY A 7 -6.02 -3.23 6.65
CA GLY A 7 -5.90 -3.20 8.11
C GLY A 7 -5.29 -4.50 8.65
N GLY A 8 -3.97 -4.53 8.83
CA GLY A 8 -3.26 -5.62 9.53
C GLY A 8 -2.86 -6.82 8.67
N LEU A 9 -1.88 -7.57 9.18
CA LEU A 9 -1.26 -8.74 8.52
C LEU A 9 -2.29 -9.87 8.35
N PRO A 10 -2.41 -10.51 7.17
CA PRO A 10 -3.26 -11.69 7.02
C PRO A 10 -2.74 -12.83 7.91
N GLU A 11 -3.62 -13.37 8.74
CA GLU A 11 -3.34 -14.51 9.62
C GLU A 11 -3.16 -15.77 8.77
N LEU A 12 -1.92 -16.27 8.68
CA LEU A 12 -1.57 -17.47 7.93
C LEU A 12 -1.97 -18.72 8.73
N GLU A 13 -3.21 -19.17 8.57
CA GLU A 13 -3.61 -20.51 9.00
C GLU A 13 -2.91 -21.56 8.12
N GLY A 14 -2.06 -22.35 8.77
CA GLY A 14 -1.34 -23.44 8.14
C GLY A 14 -2.25 -24.66 7.94
N SER A 15 -2.34 -25.16 6.71
CA SER A 15 -2.66 -26.57 6.53
C SER A 15 -2.05 -27.20 5.28
N ARG A 16 -1.14 -28.13 5.59
CA ARG A 16 -0.96 -29.48 5.05
C ARG A 16 -1.20 -29.73 3.55
N SER A 17 -0.10 -30.22 2.98
CA SER A 17 0.10 -30.80 1.65
C SER A 17 -1.00 -31.71 1.13
N SER A 18 -1.29 -31.57 -0.17
CA SER A 18 -1.66 -32.69 -1.03
C SER A 18 -1.00 -32.56 -2.41
N SER A 19 -0.34 -33.65 -2.79
CA SER A 19 0.43 -33.88 -4.01
C SER A 19 -0.41 -33.99 -5.27
N TRP A 20 0.08 -33.47 -6.41
CA TRP A 20 -0.22 -34.01 -7.75
C TRP A 20 0.99 -33.94 -8.68
N VAL A 21 1.00 -34.87 -9.64
CA VAL A 21 2.13 -35.37 -10.42
C VAL A 21 2.06 -34.89 -11.87
N GLY A 22 3.22 -34.66 -12.50
CA GLY A 22 3.43 -34.94 -13.92
C GLY A 22 3.92 -33.77 -14.79
N GLY A 23 5.06 -33.97 -15.47
CA GLY A 23 5.47 -33.14 -16.61
C GLY A 23 6.98 -32.98 -16.77
N ALA A 24 7.68 -34.01 -17.24
CA ALA A 24 9.10 -33.95 -17.55
C ALA A 24 9.35 -33.23 -18.90
N ILE A 25 10.09 -32.13 -18.89
CA ILE A 25 10.63 -31.49 -20.10
C ILE A 25 12.16 -31.39 -19.98
N ARG A 26 12.85 -32.17 -20.81
CA ARG A 26 14.32 -32.17 -20.94
C ARG A 26 14.78 -30.93 -21.69
N ARG A 27 15.62 -30.09 -21.08
CA ARG A 27 16.44 -29.09 -21.80
C ARG A 27 17.89 -29.09 -21.31
N ARG A 28 18.78 -28.86 -22.28
CA ARG A 28 20.23 -29.09 -22.34
C ARG A 28 21.03 -28.37 -21.24
N ARG A 29 22.01 -29.08 -20.67
CA ARG A 29 23.08 -28.55 -19.81
C ARG A 29 23.98 -27.58 -20.60
N GLN A 30 24.15 -26.36 -20.12
CA GLN A 30 25.31 -25.52 -20.43
C GLN A 30 26.00 -25.07 -19.13
N ARG A 31 27.34 -25.00 -19.20
CA ARG A 31 28.28 -25.04 -18.08
C ARG A 31 28.45 -23.67 -17.41
N ARG A 32 28.61 -23.66 -16.09
CA ARG A 32 28.94 -22.51 -15.21
C ARG A 32 30.27 -21.83 -15.60
N PRO A 33 30.42 -20.53 -15.23
CA PRO A 33 31.58 -20.04 -14.50
C PRO A 33 31.24 -19.68 -13.04
N ARG A 34 32.28 -19.64 -12.19
CA ARG A 34 32.22 -19.51 -10.73
C ARG A 34 32.47 -18.06 -10.26
N ARG A 35 31.81 -17.73 -9.13
CA ARG A 35 32.17 -16.76 -8.07
C ARG A 35 32.30 -15.27 -8.45
N GLY A 36 31.26 -14.52 -8.07
CA GLY A 36 31.39 -13.28 -7.32
C GLY A 36 30.52 -13.42 -6.06
N THR A 37 31.08 -13.16 -4.88
CA THR A 37 30.36 -13.08 -3.60
C THR A 37 29.48 -11.83 -3.60
N GLY A 38 28.25 -11.97 -4.12
CA GLY A 38 27.21 -10.96 -3.95
C GLY A 38 26.52 -11.19 -2.61
N ALA A 39 26.55 -10.18 -1.74
CA ALA A 39 25.71 -10.15 -0.55
C ALA A 39 24.24 -10.34 -0.96
N ALA A 40 23.54 -11.24 -0.27
CA ALA A 40 22.11 -11.46 -0.48
C ALA A 40 21.33 -10.16 -0.20
N PRO A 41 20.24 -9.89 -0.94
CA PRO A 41 19.49 -8.66 -0.79
C PRO A 41 18.82 -8.61 0.59
N GLN A 42 19.20 -7.59 1.36
CA GLN A 42 18.54 -7.20 2.61
C GLN A 42 17.15 -6.64 2.28
N ALA A 43 16.18 -7.51 2.04
CA ALA A 43 14.77 -7.11 1.92
C ALA A 43 13.88 -7.84 2.93
N MET A 44 14.24 -9.07 3.32
CA MET A 44 13.45 -9.90 4.24
C MET A 44 13.85 -9.78 5.72
N ALA A 45 15.02 -9.20 6.02
CA ALA A 45 15.51 -9.07 7.40
C ALA A 45 14.95 -7.84 8.14
N ALA A 46 14.44 -6.85 7.42
CA ALA A 46 13.92 -5.61 7.97
C ALA A 46 12.62 -5.78 8.81
N PRO A 47 11.59 -6.52 8.38
CA PRO A 47 10.35 -6.62 9.15
C PRO A 47 10.50 -7.42 10.45
N VAL A 48 11.34 -8.47 10.46
CA VAL A 48 11.62 -9.28 11.66
C VAL A 48 12.38 -8.47 12.71
N ALA A 49 13.30 -7.60 12.29
CA ALA A 49 14.06 -6.74 13.20
C ALA A 49 13.19 -5.64 13.85
N THR A 50 12.18 -5.12 13.16
CA THR A 50 11.33 -4.04 13.70
C THR A 50 10.29 -4.54 14.69
N VAL A 51 9.62 -5.65 14.40
CA VAL A 51 8.68 -6.27 15.36
C VAL A 51 9.42 -6.70 16.63
N GLN A 52 10.65 -7.19 16.48
CA GLN A 52 11.51 -7.50 17.62
C GLN A 52 11.84 -6.25 18.46
N ARG A 53 12.19 -5.12 17.84
CA ARG A 53 12.43 -3.85 18.54
C ARG A 53 11.18 -3.33 19.25
N LEU A 54 10.00 -3.45 18.62
CA LEU A 54 8.73 -3.08 19.24
C LEU A 54 8.44 -3.97 20.46
N PHE A 55 8.65 -5.27 20.30
CA PHE A 55 8.47 -6.24 21.39
C PHE A 55 9.43 -5.99 22.55
N GLU A 56 10.72 -5.73 22.27
CA GLU A 56 11.73 -5.38 23.28
C GLU A 56 11.37 -4.06 23.97
N ALA A 57 11.00 -3.02 23.21
CA ALA A 57 10.56 -1.75 23.76
C ALA A 57 9.33 -1.93 24.67
N CYS A 58 8.28 -2.61 24.20
CA CYS A 58 7.08 -2.92 25.00
C CYS A 58 7.41 -3.73 26.25
N ARG A 59 8.32 -4.70 26.16
CA ARG A 59 8.77 -5.45 27.34
C ARG A 59 9.47 -4.55 28.35
N GLU A 60 10.39 -3.68 27.93
CA GLU A 60 11.01 -2.71 28.83
C GLU A 60 9.98 -1.79 29.51
N VAL A 61 8.90 -1.44 28.81
CA VAL A 61 7.85 -0.55 29.34
C VAL A 61 6.97 -1.25 30.39
N PHE A 62 6.53 -2.48 30.09
CA PHE A 62 5.41 -3.11 30.80
C PHE A 62 5.81 -4.26 31.71
N ASN A 63 7.09 -4.67 31.73
CA ASN A 63 7.52 -5.82 32.54
C ASN A 63 7.31 -5.62 34.04
N ASP A 64 7.47 -4.40 34.54
CA ASP A 64 7.30 -4.06 35.95
C ASP A 64 6.05 -3.19 36.22
N ALA A 65 5.22 -2.98 35.19
CA ALA A 65 4.04 -2.13 35.26
C ALA A 65 2.82 -2.90 35.80
N GLY A 66 2.21 -2.40 36.88
CA GLY A 66 0.94 -2.93 37.37
C GLY A 66 -0.23 -2.60 36.44
N PRO A 67 -1.38 -3.29 36.57
CA PRO A 67 -2.59 -2.96 35.80
C PRO A 67 -2.99 -1.49 35.96
N GLY A 68 -3.20 -0.79 34.84
CA GLY A 68 -3.58 0.63 34.83
C GLY A 68 -2.42 1.62 34.96
N ALA A 69 -1.17 1.16 35.03
CA ALA A 69 -0.01 2.04 34.99
C ALA A 69 0.17 2.65 33.59
N VAL A 70 0.23 3.98 33.53
CA VAL A 70 0.53 4.74 32.30
C VAL A 70 2.04 4.99 32.24
N PRO A 71 2.73 4.56 31.17
CA PRO A 71 4.17 4.76 31.02
C PRO A 71 4.58 6.24 31.02
N PRO A 72 5.80 6.57 31.48
CA PRO A 72 6.34 7.94 31.40
C PRO A 72 6.41 8.45 29.94
N PRO A 73 6.23 9.76 29.69
CA PRO A 73 6.20 10.33 28.33
C PRO A 73 7.42 10.00 27.47
N ALA A 74 8.63 9.99 28.06
CA ALA A 74 9.87 9.66 27.34
C ALA A 74 9.85 8.25 26.73
N VAL A 75 9.12 7.33 27.35
CA VAL A 75 9.00 5.94 26.89
C VAL A 75 7.91 5.80 25.82
N ILE A 76 6.82 6.57 25.96
CA ILE A 76 5.79 6.70 24.91
C ILE A 76 6.43 7.20 23.61
N GLU A 77 7.32 8.19 23.70
CA GLU A 77 8.05 8.72 22.54
C GLU A 77 9.00 7.68 21.91
N ARG A 78 9.61 6.79 22.70
CA ARG A 78 10.41 5.67 22.17
C ARG A 78 9.55 4.67 21.40
N VAL A 79 8.41 4.28 21.95
CA VAL A 79 7.47 3.34 21.29
C VAL A 79 6.90 3.98 20.02
N LYS A 80 6.50 5.25 20.07
CA LYS A 80 6.10 6.01 18.89
C LYS A 80 7.20 6.03 17.84
N ALA A 81 8.44 6.35 18.20
CA ALA A 81 9.55 6.37 17.24
C ALA A 81 9.78 5.01 16.55
N VAL A 82 9.63 3.89 17.27
CA VAL A 82 9.71 2.54 16.67
C VAL A 82 8.55 2.29 15.70
N LEU A 83 7.33 2.72 16.06
CA LEU A 83 6.15 2.63 15.21
C LEU A 83 6.22 3.57 14.00
N ASP A 84 6.79 4.77 14.16
CA ASP A 84 6.96 5.76 13.10
C ASP A 84 7.98 5.30 12.05
N VAL A 85 9.06 4.62 12.47
CA VAL A 85 9.98 3.93 11.55
C VAL A 85 9.24 2.83 10.75
N GLN A 86 8.20 2.24 11.32
CA GLN A 86 7.35 1.24 10.67
C GLN A 86 6.38 1.87 9.65
N LEU A 87 6.10 3.17 9.75
CA LEU A 87 5.25 3.95 8.85
C LEU A 87 6.00 4.53 7.64
N GLN A 88 7.33 4.52 7.64
CA GLN A 88 8.21 5.08 6.61
C GLN A 88 8.58 4.11 5.48
N GLY A 89 7.74 3.09 5.23
CA GLY A 89 7.97 2.08 4.19
C GLY A 89 6.72 1.77 3.39
N PRO A 90 6.84 0.90 2.36
CA PRO A 90 5.69 0.45 1.58
C PRO A 90 4.57 -0.08 2.47
N ARG A 91 3.33 0.31 2.17
CA ARG A 91 2.12 -0.10 2.88
C ARG A 91 1.31 -1.02 2.00
N LEU A 92 0.84 -2.12 2.58
CA LEU A 92 0.00 -3.07 1.85
C LEU A 92 -1.40 -2.47 1.66
N ALA A 93 -1.90 -2.59 0.43
CA ALA A 93 -3.22 -2.17 0.02
C ALA A 93 -3.93 -3.30 -0.72
N LYS A 94 -5.22 -3.46 -0.46
CA LYS A 94 -6.09 -4.40 -1.18
C LYS A 94 -6.62 -3.71 -2.45
N VAL A 95 -6.52 -4.39 -3.58
CA VAL A 95 -7.10 -3.91 -4.83
C VAL A 95 -8.60 -4.17 -4.80
N LYS A 96 -9.40 -3.11 -4.88
CA LYS A 96 -10.87 -3.15 -4.92
C LYS A 96 -11.39 -3.27 -6.32
N SER A 97 -10.80 -2.55 -7.27
CA SER A 97 -11.15 -2.68 -8.68
C SER A 97 -9.98 -2.33 -9.60
N ASP A 98 -9.92 -3.02 -10.73
CA ASP A 98 -8.95 -2.76 -11.77
C ASP A 98 -9.60 -3.08 -13.13
N GLY A 99 -9.88 -2.05 -13.91
CA GLY A 99 -10.63 -2.18 -15.15
C GLY A 99 -10.90 -0.86 -15.84
N ILE A 100 -11.49 -0.96 -17.03
CA ILE A 100 -11.79 0.20 -17.88
C ILE A 100 -13.14 0.80 -17.49
N LEU A 101 -13.16 2.13 -17.38
CA LEU A 101 -14.38 2.91 -17.19
C LEU A 101 -14.86 3.41 -18.56
N THR A 102 -16.13 3.18 -18.88
CA THR A 102 -16.75 3.61 -20.15
C THR A 102 -18.13 4.18 -19.84
N ALA A 103 -18.46 5.33 -20.42
CA ALA A 103 -19.77 5.96 -20.26
C ALA A 103 -20.84 5.26 -21.15
N PRO A 104 -22.12 5.27 -20.74
CA PRO A 104 -22.64 5.77 -19.46
C PRO A 104 -22.33 4.80 -18.31
N ARG A 105 -22.13 5.33 -17.10
CA ARG A 105 -21.83 4.54 -15.91
C ARG A 105 -22.46 5.16 -14.67
N GLU A 106 -22.80 4.31 -13.71
CA GLU A 106 -23.17 4.76 -12.37
C GLU A 106 -22.01 5.48 -11.67
N THR A 107 -22.36 6.44 -10.82
CA THR A 107 -21.40 7.16 -9.98
C THR A 107 -20.75 6.20 -8.99
N SER A 108 -19.43 6.29 -8.85
CA SER A 108 -18.68 5.57 -7.82
C SER A 108 -18.52 6.46 -6.58
N VAL A 109 -18.59 5.86 -5.39
CA VAL A 109 -18.45 6.59 -4.11
C VAL A 109 -17.27 6.02 -3.34
N LEU A 110 -16.40 6.90 -2.88
CA LEU A 110 -15.22 6.58 -2.07
C LEU A 110 -15.41 7.14 -0.66
N TYR A 111 -14.95 6.39 0.35
CA TYR A 111 -14.96 6.80 1.74
C TYR A 111 -13.52 6.81 2.28
N PRO A 112 -13.23 7.56 3.37
CA PRO A 112 -11.87 7.65 3.91
C PRO A 112 -11.17 6.30 4.19
N LYS A 113 -11.94 5.23 4.43
CA LYS A 113 -11.43 3.89 4.74
C LYS A 113 -12.11 2.75 3.95
N ASP A 114 -12.88 3.05 2.91
CA ASP A 114 -13.56 2.04 2.08
C ASP A 114 -13.88 2.59 0.67
N GLY A 115 -14.29 1.72 -0.25
CA GLY A 115 -14.63 2.08 -1.63
C GLY A 115 -13.43 2.27 -2.56
N GLY A 116 -12.22 2.21 -2.01
CA GLY A 116 -10.98 2.39 -2.78
C GLY A 116 -10.49 3.84 -2.79
N ASN A 117 -10.33 4.42 -1.59
CA ASN A 117 -9.92 5.82 -1.40
C ASN A 117 -8.61 6.20 -2.13
N MET A 118 -7.74 5.22 -2.39
CA MET A 118 -6.53 5.40 -3.18
C MET A 118 -6.80 4.94 -4.61
N HIS A 119 -6.56 5.82 -5.59
CA HIS A 119 -6.96 5.52 -6.95
C HIS A 119 -6.09 6.19 -8.00
N CYS A 120 -6.02 5.55 -9.17
CA CYS A 120 -5.34 6.07 -10.34
C CYS A 120 -6.23 5.93 -11.58
N PHE A 121 -6.41 7.05 -12.29
CA PHE A 121 -7.08 7.12 -13.58
C PHE A 121 -6.03 7.26 -14.69
N THR A 122 -6.19 6.44 -15.72
CA THR A 122 -5.39 6.53 -16.94
C THR A 122 -6.34 6.66 -18.12
N ALA A 123 -6.29 7.81 -18.78
CA ALA A 123 -7.12 8.09 -19.94
C ALA A 123 -6.66 7.24 -21.13
N GLN A 124 -7.53 6.37 -21.66
CA GLN A 124 -7.28 5.66 -22.93
C GLN A 124 -7.67 6.48 -24.16
N ASN A 125 -8.56 7.46 -23.97
CA ASN A 125 -9.05 8.40 -24.97
C ASN A 125 -9.37 9.72 -24.28
N ALA A 126 -9.77 10.74 -25.04
CA ALA A 126 -10.26 11.99 -24.46
C ALA A 126 -11.49 11.70 -23.60
N CYS A 127 -11.39 11.98 -22.30
CA CYS A 127 -12.43 11.70 -21.32
C CYS A 127 -12.58 12.86 -20.34
N ALA A 128 -13.76 12.96 -19.71
CA ALA A 128 -14.03 13.87 -18.62
C ALA A 128 -14.44 13.07 -17.38
N VAL A 129 -13.96 13.51 -16.22
CA VAL A 129 -14.31 12.98 -14.90
C VAL A 129 -14.88 14.13 -14.08
N LEU A 130 -16.02 13.90 -13.44
CA LEU A 130 -16.65 14.87 -12.53
C LEU A 130 -16.54 14.33 -11.11
N ASP A 131 -15.78 15.01 -10.27
CA ASP A 131 -15.59 14.65 -8.87
C ASP A 131 -16.25 15.67 -7.94
N VAL A 132 -16.91 15.17 -6.90
CA VAL A 132 -17.47 15.96 -5.81
C VAL A 132 -16.77 15.56 -4.52
N LEU A 133 -16.05 16.51 -3.91
CA LEU A 133 -15.23 16.27 -2.71
C LEU A 133 -15.93 16.82 -1.46
N GLY A 134 -16.07 15.97 -0.43
CA GLY A 134 -16.73 16.32 0.83
C GLY A 134 -15.97 15.79 2.05
N PRO A 135 -15.14 16.62 2.73
CA PRO A 135 -14.76 18.00 2.39
C PRO A 135 -13.66 18.08 1.31
N PRO A 136 -13.41 19.27 0.73
CA PRO A 136 -12.25 19.49 -0.14
C PRO A 136 -10.91 19.31 0.57
N TYR A 137 -9.86 19.10 -0.24
CA TYR A 137 -8.47 19.13 0.23
C TYR A 137 -8.12 20.47 0.88
N ASP A 138 -7.26 20.41 1.89
CA ASP A 138 -6.83 21.55 2.68
C ASP A 138 -5.57 21.17 3.46
N ASP A 139 -4.42 21.64 2.97
CA ASP A 139 -3.13 21.36 3.59
C ASP A 139 -3.05 21.91 5.03
N GLY A 140 -3.73 23.04 5.30
CA GLY A 140 -3.72 23.70 6.61
C GLY A 140 -4.39 22.88 7.72
N SER A 141 -5.35 22.03 7.37
CA SER A 141 -5.98 21.09 8.29
C SER A 141 -5.51 19.65 8.14
N GLY A 142 -4.42 19.42 7.38
CA GLY A 142 -3.82 18.10 7.18
C GLY A 142 -4.54 17.23 6.15
N ARG A 143 -5.47 17.79 5.35
CA ARG A 143 -6.14 17.10 4.23
C ARG A 143 -5.39 17.34 2.92
N HIS A 144 -4.08 17.10 2.92
CA HIS A 144 -3.26 17.21 1.72
C HIS A 144 -3.48 16.00 0.80
N CYS A 145 -3.28 16.20 -0.50
CA CYS A 145 -3.31 15.10 -1.47
C CYS A 145 -1.94 14.41 -1.49
N GLN A 146 -1.88 13.15 -1.03
CA GLN A 146 -0.66 12.35 -1.02
C GLN A 146 -0.65 11.38 -2.22
N TYR A 147 0.47 11.39 -2.97
CA TYR A 147 0.70 10.48 -4.09
C TYR A 147 1.41 9.23 -3.63
N TYR A 148 1.14 8.13 -4.34
CA TYR A 148 1.71 6.83 -4.07
C TYR A 148 2.14 6.14 -5.37
N ASN A 149 3.25 5.43 -5.32
CA ASN A 149 3.70 4.52 -6.37
C ASN A 149 3.55 3.08 -5.93
N VAL A 150 3.28 2.19 -6.88
CA VAL A 150 3.35 0.75 -6.66
C VAL A 150 4.83 0.33 -6.58
N SER A 151 5.24 -0.25 -5.47
CA SER A 151 6.65 -0.59 -5.22
C SER A 151 7.18 -1.61 -6.23
N SER A 152 8.26 -1.26 -6.93
CA SER A 152 8.95 -2.12 -7.91
C SER A 152 9.55 -3.39 -7.29
N SER A 153 9.82 -3.39 -5.99
CA SER A 153 10.33 -4.55 -5.25
C SER A 153 9.33 -5.72 -5.20
N ALA A 154 8.03 -5.44 -5.34
CA ALA A 154 6.97 -6.44 -5.42
C ALA A 154 6.85 -7.12 -6.80
N LEU A 155 7.45 -6.54 -7.86
CA LEU A 155 7.39 -7.10 -9.22
C LEU A 155 8.44 -8.20 -9.45
N SER A 156 9.47 -8.28 -8.60
CA SER A 156 10.60 -9.22 -8.76
C SER A 156 10.33 -10.63 -8.19
N VAL A 157 9.24 -10.82 -7.44
CA VAL A 157 8.77 -12.13 -6.96
C VAL A 157 7.31 -12.29 -7.39
N GLY A 158 7.05 -12.48 -8.69
CA GLY A 158 5.72 -12.84 -9.20
C GLY A 158 4.60 -11.89 -8.77
N GLY A 159 4.44 -10.79 -9.49
CA GLY A 159 3.53 -9.67 -9.18
C GLY A 159 2.14 -10.04 -8.66
N SER A 160 1.67 -9.20 -7.73
CA SER A 160 0.44 -9.35 -6.94
C SER A 160 0.40 -10.62 -6.09
N MET A 161 0.43 -10.45 -4.76
CA MET A 161 0.24 -11.56 -3.84
C MET A 161 -1.24 -11.97 -3.88
N LEU A 162 -1.54 -13.05 -4.62
CA LEU A 162 -2.83 -13.73 -4.55
C LEU A 162 -2.87 -14.54 -3.26
N LEU A 163 -3.56 -14.03 -2.24
CA LEU A 163 -3.82 -14.79 -1.02
C LEU A 163 -4.91 -15.85 -1.27
N PRO A 164 -4.95 -16.94 -0.47
CA PRO A 164 -6.03 -17.91 -0.52
C PRO A 164 -7.37 -17.19 -0.30
N GLY A 165 -8.20 -17.09 -1.34
CA GLY A 165 -9.40 -16.25 -1.34
C GLY A 165 -9.57 -15.39 -2.61
N GLY A 166 -8.53 -15.28 -3.45
CA GLY A 166 -8.61 -14.58 -4.74
C GLY A 166 -8.45 -13.06 -4.66
N ASP A 167 -8.22 -12.53 -3.45
CA ASP A 167 -7.93 -11.13 -3.23
C ASP A 167 -6.54 -10.75 -3.76
N ARG A 168 -6.46 -9.61 -4.44
CA ARG A 168 -5.21 -9.01 -4.94
C ARG A 168 -4.74 -7.91 -4.00
N TYR A 169 -3.44 -7.89 -3.73
CA TYR A 169 -2.80 -6.87 -2.92
C TYR A 169 -1.59 -6.25 -3.64
N GLU A 170 -1.32 -4.99 -3.32
CA GLU A 170 -0.21 -4.20 -3.83
C GLU A 170 0.47 -3.43 -2.70
N TRP A 171 1.78 -3.20 -2.83
CA TRP A 171 2.56 -2.40 -1.89
C TRP A 171 2.68 -0.98 -2.43
N LEU A 172 2.22 -0.01 -1.65
CA LEU A 172 2.22 1.41 -2.00
C LEU A 172 3.28 2.16 -1.21
N GLU A 173 4.11 2.92 -1.90
CA GLU A 173 5.12 3.80 -1.31
C GLU A 173 4.73 5.25 -1.56
N GLU A 174 4.81 6.09 -0.53
CA GLU A 174 4.60 7.53 -0.68
C GLU A 174 5.63 8.10 -1.65
N SER A 175 5.17 8.99 -2.53
CA SER A 175 6.00 9.62 -3.54
C SER A 175 5.57 11.06 -3.78
N GLU A 176 6.48 11.83 -4.36
CA GLU A 176 6.13 13.09 -5.01
C GLU A 176 5.37 12.81 -6.32
N PRO A 177 4.51 13.74 -6.78
CA PRO A 177 3.88 13.62 -8.09
C PRO A 177 4.94 13.54 -9.21
N PRO A 178 4.68 12.79 -10.31
CA PRO A 178 5.59 12.71 -11.45
C PRO A 178 5.88 14.09 -12.06
N GLN A 179 7.07 14.28 -12.63
CA GLN A 179 7.47 15.57 -13.23
C GLN A 179 6.62 15.98 -14.43
N ASP A 180 6.02 15.01 -15.11
CA ASP A 180 5.14 15.17 -16.25
C ASP A 180 3.65 15.27 -15.87
N PHE A 181 3.34 15.27 -14.57
CA PHE A 181 1.99 15.48 -14.07
C PHE A 181 1.74 16.98 -13.81
N TYR A 182 0.83 17.58 -14.57
CA TYR A 182 0.45 18.98 -14.41
C TYR A 182 -1.07 19.13 -14.49
N LEU A 183 -1.61 19.98 -13.62
CA LEU A 183 -3.01 20.42 -13.69
C LEU A 183 -3.06 21.84 -14.25
N VAL A 184 -3.92 22.05 -15.25
CA VAL A 184 -4.19 23.38 -15.81
C VAL A 184 -5.59 23.77 -15.42
N GLY A 185 -5.71 24.77 -14.54
CA GLY A 185 -7.00 25.34 -14.17
C GLY A 185 -7.57 26.21 -15.30
N SER A 186 -8.89 26.14 -15.51
CA SER A 186 -9.62 27.07 -16.38
C SER A 186 -10.88 27.57 -15.71
N THR A 187 -11.38 28.72 -16.14
CA THR A 187 -12.68 29.23 -15.73
C THR A 187 -13.79 28.38 -16.34
N TYR A 188 -14.80 28.03 -15.53
CA TYR A 188 -16.01 27.37 -16.00
C TYR A 188 -16.89 28.36 -16.78
N MET A 189 -17.33 27.98 -17.97
CA MET A 189 -18.00 28.88 -18.94
C MET A 189 -19.45 28.48 -19.26
N ASP A 190 -19.94 27.44 -18.62
CA ASP A 190 -21.25 26.82 -18.84
C ASP A 190 -22.32 27.45 -17.89
N PRO A 191 -23.57 26.93 -17.78
CA PRO A 191 -24.63 27.59 -17.03
C PRO A 191 -24.23 27.95 -15.60
N GLY A 192 -24.54 29.18 -15.19
CA GLY A 192 -24.19 29.71 -13.88
C GLY A 192 -24.69 28.82 -12.74
N ILE A 193 -23.80 28.55 -11.78
CA ILE A 193 -24.11 27.81 -10.57
C ILE A 193 -24.65 28.82 -9.56
N LEU A 194 -25.86 28.60 -9.06
CA LEU A 194 -26.49 29.43 -8.03
C LEU A 194 -26.22 28.81 -6.66
N ASP A 195 -25.72 29.61 -5.72
CA ASP A 195 -25.66 29.21 -4.32
C ASP A 195 -27.08 29.20 -3.75
N GLN A 196 -27.45 28.13 -3.05
CA GLN A 196 -28.75 27.98 -2.36
C GLN A 196 -28.68 28.45 -0.91
#